data_AF-A0A6M5CIF1-F1
#
_entry.id   AF-A0A6M5CIF1-F1
#
_cell.length_a   1.000
_cell.length_b   1.000
_cell.length_c   1.000
_cell.angle_alpha   90.00
_cell.angle_beta   90.00
_cell.angle_gamma   90.00
#
_symmetry.space_group_name_H-M   'P 1'
#
loop_
_entity.id
_entity.type
_entity.pdbx_description
1 polymer ?
#
loop_
_entity_poly.entity_id
_entity_poly.type
_entity_poly.pdbx_seq_one_letter_code
_entity_poly.pdbx_strand_id
1 'polypeptide(L)'
;MARENKFASSGGAKETPPGKLMETIVEDVITAKTMTFAQWHALSENPLVPLAIPVSQGGQYRVTQAGVEAAHLLSQQSWKSREALRQTIDRESFMKLSFQAIGDTLRDCQSRLPSVPDGQNEHDVLLGDDFYAVLADDYQARLQQLAASASPDVDRHIRCHLFHSDQAVPAFAVGPVRFLPRGEWLDSFVKDSEVRELIRQVEARELDMEELTARSAAAEGGRCASHALDVLRTLRHYSWVATIRMEGHEHARSHFKASVVVGLAIDAIGLRFQVEDARRFTKAGRQHLFAEDRFATTLDGRILRGSSVQMPGLGGRPGALAAKMAGEQSFLDAAGCILQHYVDGRRSGHALHLVERWANALYWVGEARREASDFMAVVDYGCAADGLSGAGGAAKDMTAFAETALKSEGEPVPEGALTVDAAVHKVYREGRNKLAHGEMSGLLEDLAEPRAVGEALLSALFDVVTPVLADLLQNEPNLPKLDEKRAYRLLEAKLAARKASA
;
A
#
# COMPACT_ATOMS: atom_id res chain seq x y z
N MET A 1 17.19 19.20 28.23
CA MET A 1 15.92 19.56 28.89
C MET A 1 14.80 19.13 27.97
N ALA A 2 14.09 18.07 28.36
CA ALA A 2 13.07 17.40 27.57
C ALA A 2 11.77 18.23 27.58
N ARG A 3 11.25 18.57 26.40
CA ARG A 3 9.84 18.95 26.24
C ARG A 3 9.07 17.67 25.96
N GLU A 4 8.47 17.13 27.02
CA GLU A 4 7.37 16.18 26.92
C GLU A 4 6.24 16.84 26.14
N ASN A 5 5.99 16.36 24.93
CA ASN A 5 4.75 16.67 24.23
C ASN A 5 3.61 15.95 24.96
N LYS A 6 2.97 16.69 25.87
CA LYS A 6 1.59 16.45 26.27
C LYS A 6 0.70 16.61 25.02
N PHE A 7 0.56 15.54 24.25
CA PHE A 7 -0.73 15.28 23.61
C PHE A 7 -1.70 15.01 24.76
N ALA A 8 -2.31 16.09 25.24
CA ALA A 8 -3.50 15.99 26.05
C ALA A 8 -4.50 15.16 25.25
N SER A 9 -4.74 13.92 25.70
CA SER A 9 -5.91 13.17 25.33
C SER A 9 -7.11 14.07 25.62
N SER A 10 -7.75 14.58 24.57
CA SER A 10 -9.08 15.17 24.69
C SER A 10 -9.92 14.19 25.50
N GLY A 11 -10.48 14.66 26.63
CA GLY A 11 -11.22 13.82 27.56
C GLY A 11 -12.15 12.88 26.82
N GLY A 12 -11.86 11.58 26.87
CA GLY A 12 -12.64 10.57 26.19
C GLY A 12 -14.05 10.61 26.76
N ALA A 13 -15.01 11.09 25.97
CA ALA A 13 -16.40 10.79 26.24
C ALA A 13 -16.50 9.27 26.43
N LYS A 14 -17.01 8.84 27.59
CA LYS A 14 -17.12 7.43 27.95
C LYS A 14 -17.85 6.72 26.81
N GLU A 15 -17.21 5.74 26.16
CA GLU A 15 -17.82 5.03 25.03
C GLU A 15 -19.16 4.43 25.48
N THR A 16 -20.21 4.66 24.69
CA THR A 16 -21.53 4.09 24.95
C THR A 16 -21.43 2.57 24.83
N PRO A 17 -21.88 1.78 25.82
CA PRO A 17 -21.85 0.33 25.74
C PRO A 17 -22.56 -0.17 24.46
N PRO A 18 -21.98 -1.16 23.74
CA PRO A 18 -22.58 -1.69 22.52
C PRO A 18 -24.04 -2.14 22.66
N GLY A 19 -24.40 -2.73 23.80
CA GLY A 19 -25.78 -3.11 24.11
C GLY A 19 -26.76 -1.93 24.10
N LYS A 20 -26.38 -0.78 24.67
CA LYS A 20 -27.23 0.43 24.66
C LYS A 20 -27.43 1.00 23.26
N LEU A 21 -26.40 0.91 22.42
CA LEU A 21 -26.53 1.31 21.01
C LEU A 21 -27.45 0.35 20.26
N MET A 22 -27.38 -0.95 20.56
CA MET A 22 -28.27 -1.95 19.98
C MET A 22 -29.73 -1.78 20.44
N GLU A 23 -29.94 -1.44 21.72
CA GLU A 23 -31.25 -1.04 22.26
C GLU A 23 -31.83 0.13 21.48
N THR A 24 -31.07 1.23 21.33
CA THR A 24 -31.52 2.40 20.55
C THR A 24 -31.87 2.01 19.11
N ILE A 25 -31.08 1.15 18.47
CA ILE A 25 -31.35 0.70 17.10
C ILE A 25 -32.63 -0.13 17.02
N VAL A 26 -32.82 -1.10 17.92
CA VAL A 26 -33.99 -1.99 17.93
C VAL A 26 -35.27 -1.21 18.18
N GLU A 27 -35.28 -0.35 19.20
CA GLU A 27 -36.44 0.48 19.56
C GLU A 27 -36.80 1.43 18.41
N ASP A 28 -35.80 1.99 17.74
CA ASP A 28 -36.00 2.88 16.60
C ASP A 28 -36.55 2.16 15.37
N VAL A 29 -36.10 0.92 15.09
CA VAL A 29 -36.69 0.06 14.04
C VAL A 29 -38.15 -0.25 14.34
N ILE A 30 -38.50 -0.59 15.59
CA ILE A 30 -39.88 -0.84 16.01
C ILE A 30 -40.73 0.42 15.81
N THR A 31 -40.22 1.56 16.25
CA THR A 31 -40.89 2.86 16.11
C THR A 31 -41.12 3.22 14.65
N ALA A 32 -40.09 3.14 13.80
CA ALA A 32 -40.18 3.46 12.39
C ALA A 32 -41.12 2.50 11.61
N LYS A 33 -41.27 1.25 12.06
CA LYS A 33 -42.21 0.29 11.47
C LYS A 33 -43.68 0.74 11.60
N THR A 34 -44.01 1.50 12.65
CA THR A 34 -45.36 2.04 12.88
C THR A 34 -45.69 3.28 12.02
N MET A 35 -44.69 3.90 11.40
CA MET A 35 -44.86 5.08 10.56
C MET A 35 -45.32 4.73 9.15
N THR A 36 -46.19 5.55 8.57
CA THR A 36 -46.46 5.51 7.13
C THR A 36 -45.21 5.90 6.34
N PHE A 37 -45.11 5.46 5.08
CA PHE A 37 -43.98 5.84 4.23
C PHE A 37 -43.82 7.36 4.10
N ALA A 38 -44.93 8.11 3.99
CA ALA A 38 -44.90 9.57 3.89
C ALA A 38 -44.34 10.22 5.16
N GLN A 39 -44.73 9.74 6.35
CA GLN A 39 -44.21 10.22 7.63
C GLN A 39 -42.72 9.92 7.76
N TRP A 40 -42.30 8.69 7.47
CA TRP A 40 -40.89 8.29 7.53
C TRP A 40 -40.02 9.05 6.52
N HIS A 41 -40.48 9.19 5.27
CA HIS A 41 -39.75 9.91 4.23
C HIS A 41 -39.59 11.40 4.55
N ALA A 42 -40.55 12.00 5.26
CA ALA A 42 -40.46 13.40 5.72
C ALA A 42 -39.38 13.63 6.80
N LEU A 43 -38.89 12.57 7.46
CA LEU A 43 -37.81 12.65 8.45
C LEU A 43 -36.42 12.74 7.81
N SER A 44 -36.28 12.39 6.52
CA SER A 44 -34.98 12.42 5.87
C SER A 44 -34.59 13.84 5.47
N GLU A 45 -33.50 14.36 6.05
CA GLU A 45 -32.88 15.63 5.64
C GLU A 45 -32.27 15.54 4.23
N ASN A 46 -31.95 14.33 3.76
CA ASN A 46 -31.41 14.08 2.44
C ASN A 46 -32.15 12.92 1.74
N PRO A 47 -33.01 13.20 0.73
CA PRO A 47 -33.81 12.17 0.06
C PRO A 47 -32.98 11.14 -0.71
N LEU A 48 -31.69 11.39 -0.94
CA LEU A 48 -30.78 10.47 -1.63
C LEU A 48 -30.11 9.46 -0.68
N VAL A 49 -30.21 9.66 0.64
CA VAL A 49 -29.68 8.73 1.65
C VAL A 49 -30.85 8.18 2.45
N PRO A 50 -31.30 6.94 2.18
CA PRO A 50 -32.42 6.36 2.92
C PRO A 50 -32.01 6.15 4.38
N LEU A 51 -32.90 6.53 5.31
CA LEU A 51 -32.77 6.23 6.74
C LEU A 51 -33.05 4.75 7.00
N ALA A 52 -32.12 3.90 6.60
CA ALA A 52 -32.32 2.47 6.57
C ALA A 52 -31.08 1.68 7.00
N ILE A 53 -31.31 0.54 7.65
CA ILE A 53 -30.29 -0.45 7.97
C ILE A 53 -30.41 -1.60 6.96
N PRO A 54 -29.41 -1.82 6.09
CA PRO A 54 -29.45 -2.87 5.08
C PRO A 54 -29.32 -4.26 5.72
N VAL A 55 -29.94 -5.24 5.07
CA VAL A 55 -29.90 -6.67 5.44
C VAL A 55 -29.35 -7.45 4.26
N SER A 56 -28.65 -8.56 4.51
CA SER A 56 -28.23 -9.47 3.45
C SER A 56 -29.43 -9.89 2.58
N GLN A 57 -29.21 -10.02 1.26
CA GLN A 57 -30.23 -10.34 0.23
C GLN A 57 -31.15 -9.18 -0.18
N GLY A 58 -30.74 -7.93 0.02
CA GLY A 58 -31.42 -6.75 -0.54
C GLY A 58 -32.62 -6.25 0.27
N GLY A 59 -32.81 -6.78 1.49
CA GLY A 59 -33.76 -6.24 2.46
C GLY A 59 -33.21 -5.01 3.20
N GLN A 60 -34.10 -4.27 3.85
CA GLN A 60 -33.71 -3.14 4.71
C GLN A 60 -34.74 -2.91 5.82
N TYR A 61 -34.27 -2.47 6.99
CA TYR A 61 -35.12 -1.96 8.07
C TYR A 61 -35.18 -0.44 8.00
N ARG A 62 -36.39 0.12 8.08
CA ARG A 62 -36.59 1.57 8.22
C ARG A 62 -36.18 1.98 9.64
N VAL A 63 -35.47 3.09 9.73
CA VAL A 63 -35.04 3.73 10.98
C VAL A 63 -35.25 5.24 10.88
N THR A 64 -35.17 5.95 11.98
CA THR A 64 -35.06 7.42 12.02
C THR A 64 -33.58 7.83 12.05
N GLN A 65 -33.33 9.13 12.12
CA GLN A 65 -31.99 9.68 12.28
C GLN A 65 -31.28 9.12 13.53
N ALA A 66 -32.01 8.91 14.63
CA ALA A 66 -31.45 8.38 15.87
C ALA A 66 -30.91 6.95 15.70
N GLY A 67 -31.64 6.08 15.02
CA GLY A 67 -31.18 4.71 14.73
C GLY A 67 -29.95 4.66 13.82
N VAL A 68 -29.91 5.52 12.79
CA VAL A 68 -28.74 5.65 11.89
C VAL A 68 -27.52 6.16 12.66
N GLU A 69 -27.67 7.16 13.52
CA GLU A 69 -26.59 7.70 14.34
C GLU A 69 -26.06 6.67 15.34
N ALA A 70 -26.94 5.91 16.00
CA ALA A 70 -26.57 4.81 16.89
C ALA A 70 -25.80 3.70 16.13
N ALA A 71 -26.27 3.31 14.94
CA ALA A 71 -25.58 2.34 14.08
C ALA A 71 -24.20 2.83 13.61
N HIS A 72 -24.09 4.11 13.26
CA HIS A 72 -22.80 4.73 12.94
C HIS A 72 -21.86 4.73 14.13
N LEU A 73 -22.34 5.11 15.32
CA LEU A 73 -21.52 5.14 16.53
C LEU A 73 -21.03 3.74 16.91
N LEU A 74 -21.91 2.73 16.85
CA LEU A 74 -21.55 1.33 17.11
C LEU A 74 -20.48 0.83 16.12
N SER A 75 -20.66 1.16 14.84
CA SER A 75 -19.70 0.82 13.80
C SER A 75 -18.34 1.53 14.02
N GLN A 76 -18.35 2.81 14.40
CA GLN A 76 -17.14 3.57 14.68
C GLN A 76 -16.37 3.03 15.89
N GLN A 77 -17.07 2.68 16.98
CA GLN A 77 -16.46 2.06 18.15
C GLN A 77 -15.85 0.69 17.79
N SER A 78 -16.58 -0.14 17.03
CA SER A 78 -16.10 -1.44 16.56
C SER A 78 -14.90 -1.32 15.62
N TRP A 79 -14.85 -0.28 14.78
CA TRP A 79 -13.67 0.01 13.95
C TRP A 79 -12.44 0.37 14.79
N LYS A 80 -12.61 1.22 15.82
CA LYS A 80 -11.50 1.65 16.69
C LYS A 80 -10.92 0.49 17.48
N SER A 81 -11.77 -0.37 18.05
CA SER A 81 -11.34 -1.48 18.90
C SER A 81 -10.71 -2.65 18.14
N ARG A 82 -10.95 -2.78 16.82
CA ARG A 82 -10.49 -3.93 16.02
C ARG A 82 -9.34 -3.58 15.07
N GLU A 83 -8.13 -3.46 15.61
CA GLU A 83 -6.92 -3.15 14.82
C GLU A 83 -6.68 -4.12 13.65
N ALA A 84 -6.88 -5.43 13.86
CA ALA A 84 -6.68 -6.43 12.82
C ALA A 84 -7.55 -6.18 11.57
N LEU A 85 -8.83 -5.81 11.76
CA LEU A 85 -9.72 -5.49 10.63
C LEU A 85 -9.32 -4.20 9.93
N ARG A 86 -8.74 -3.22 10.63
CA ARG A 86 -8.21 -1.99 10.01
C ARG A 86 -7.02 -2.25 9.09
N GLN A 87 -6.35 -3.39 9.26
CA GLN A 87 -5.30 -3.81 8.35
C GLN A 87 -5.86 -4.47 7.09
N THR A 88 -6.98 -5.18 7.20
CA THR A 88 -7.49 -6.05 6.14
C THR A 88 -8.64 -5.47 5.32
N ILE A 89 -9.38 -4.51 5.88
CA ILE A 89 -10.55 -3.89 5.26
C ILE A 89 -10.38 -2.38 5.30
N ASP A 90 -10.77 -1.68 4.24
CA ASP A 90 -10.83 -0.22 4.26
C ASP A 90 -12.03 0.26 5.09
N ARG A 91 -11.99 1.52 5.52
CA ARG A 91 -13.00 2.06 6.43
C ARG A 91 -14.40 2.07 5.80
N GLU A 92 -14.52 2.40 4.52
CA GLU A 92 -15.82 2.48 3.85
C GLU A 92 -16.47 1.10 3.72
N SER A 93 -15.70 0.11 3.28
CA SER A 93 -16.16 -1.28 3.19
C SER A 93 -16.51 -1.83 4.57
N PHE A 94 -15.70 -1.54 5.60
CA PHE A 94 -16.02 -1.93 6.96
C PHE A 94 -17.36 -1.35 7.43
N MET A 95 -17.63 -0.07 7.16
CA MET A 95 -18.90 0.56 7.55
C MET A 95 -20.09 -0.13 6.86
N LYS A 96 -19.97 -0.48 5.58
CA LYS A 96 -21.02 -1.24 4.85
C LYS A 96 -21.26 -2.61 5.48
N LEU A 97 -20.20 -3.36 5.75
CA LEU A 97 -20.29 -4.68 6.40
C LEU A 97 -20.86 -4.60 7.82
N SER A 98 -20.50 -3.56 8.57
CA SER A 98 -21.03 -3.32 9.92
C SER A 98 -22.53 -3.01 9.90
N PHE A 99 -22.99 -2.14 9.00
CA PHE A 99 -24.42 -1.88 8.83
C PHE A 99 -25.19 -3.14 8.42
N GLN A 100 -24.63 -3.92 7.49
CA GLN A 100 -25.21 -5.20 7.10
C GLN A 100 -25.23 -6.22 8.26
N ALA A 101 -24.18 -6.25 9.09
CA ALA A 101 -24.13 -7.09 10.28
C ALA A 101 -25.22 -6.73 11.28
N ILE A 102 -25.47 -5.43 11.50
CA ILE A 102 -26.58 -4.95 12.35
C ILE A 102 -27.91 -5.44 11.79
N GLY A 103 -28.20 -5.17 10.51
CA GLY A 103 -29.47 -5.58 9.90
C GLY A 103 -29.68 -7.09 9.92
N ASP A 104 -28.63 -7.86 9.66
CA ASP A 104 -28.67 -9.31 9.75
C ASP A 104 -28.92 -9.82 11.18
N THR A 105 -28.33 -9.16 12.18
CA THR A 105 -28.56 -9.48 13.60
C THR A 105 -30.01 -9.21 13.98
N LEU A 106 -30.57 -8.10 13.52
CA LEU A 106 -31.99 -7.76 13.71
C LEU A 106 -32.93 -8.77 13.05
N ARG A 107 -32.58 -9.26 11.86
CA ARG A 107 -33.37 -10.31 11.18
C ARG A 107 -33.39 -11.59 11.99
N ASP A 108 -32.24 -12.04 12.46
CA ASP A 108 -32.12 -13.32 13.17
C ASP A 108 -32.72 -13.22 14.59
N CYS A 109 -32.70 -12.02 15.19
CA CYS A 109 -33.36 -11.67 16.45
C CYS A 109 -34.88 -11.89 16.43
N GLN A 110 -35.56 -11.67 15.31
CA GLN A 110 -37.03 -11.87 15.21
C GLN A 110 -37.46 -13.30 15.58
N SER A 111 -36.58 -14.28 15.37
CA SER A 111 -36.84 -15.69 15.74
C SER A 111 -36.67 -16.00 17.23
N ARG A 112 -36.08 -15.07 18.00
CA ARG A 112 -35.70 -15.24 19.42
C ARG A 112 -36.46 -14.30 20.36
N LEU A 113 -37.38 -13.49 19.84
CA LEU A 113 -38.26 -12.67 20.66
C LEU A 113 -39.12 -13.58 21.56
N PRO A 114 -39.34 -13.23 22.84
CA PRO A 114 -40.21 -14.00 23.72
C PRO A 114 -41.61 -14.16 23.12
N SER A 115 -42.19 -15.36 23.22
CA SER A 115 -43.59 -15.58 22.85
C SER A 115 -44.46 -14.72 23.75
N VAL A 116 -45.23 -13.80 23.17
CA VAL A 116 -46.13 -12.94 23.93
C VAL A 116 -47.30 -13.77 24.45
N PRO A 117 -47.54 -13.85 25.77
CA PRO A 117 -48.68 -14.55 26.32
C PRO A 117 -50.00 -13.95 25.78
N ASP A 118 -50.98 -14.80 25.48
CA ASP A 118 -52.30 -14.37 24.98
C ASP A 118 -52.89 -13.26 25.87
N GLY A 119 -53.10 -12.07 25.29
CA GLY A 119 -53.73 -10.92 25.94
C GLY A 119 -52.81 -9.79 26.37
N GLN A 120 -51.48 -9.89 26.17
CA GLN A 120 -50.57 -8.73 26.26
C GLN A 120 -50.30 -8.14 24.87
N ASN A 121 -50.19 -6.81 24.77
CA ASN A 121 -49.71 -6.19 23.55
C ASN A 121 -48.24 -6.57 23.36
N GLU A 122 -47.84 -6.95 22.13
CA GLU A 122 -46.43 -7.20 21.79
C GLU A 122 -45.50 -6.04 22.16
N HIS A 123 -46.06 -4.84 22.32
CA HIS A 123 -45.37 -3.61 22.71
C HIS A 123 -45.06 -3.47 24.21
N ASP A 124 -45.59 -4.32 25.08
CA ASP A 124 -45.40 -4.23 26.54
C ASP A 124 -44.28 -5.16 27.09
N VAL A 125 -43.62 -5.95 26.22
CA VAL A 125 -42.50 -6.81 26.62
C VAL A 125 -41.23 -5.97 26.75
N LEU A 126 -40.92 -5.55 27.97
CA LEU A 126 -39.63 -4.92 28.30
C LEU A 126 -38.49 -5.92 28.10
N LEU A 127 -37.68 -5.70 27.07
CA LEU A 127 -36.43 -6.43 26.85
C LEU A 127 -35.39 -5.90 27.85
N GLY A 128 -34.81 -6.78 28.66
CA GLY A 128 -33.80 -6.39 29.65
C GLY A 128 -32.42 -6.15 29.03
N ASP A 129 -31.53 -5.46 29.76
CA ASP A 129 -30.15 -5.16 29.35
C ASP A 129 -29.37 -6.40 28.85
N ASP A 130 -29.61 -7.57 29.46
CA ASP A 130 -28.98 -8.84 29.07
C ASP A 130 -29.30 -9.25 27.63
N PHE A 131 -30.52 -8.96 27.16
CA PHE A 131 -30.94 -9.25 25.78
C PHE A 131 -30.14 -8.42 24.78
N TYR A 132 -29.98 -7.12 25.04
CA TYR A 132 -29.23 -6.23 24.16
C TYR A 132 -27.72 -6.49 24.21
N ALA A 133 -27.20 -6.99 25.33
CA ALA A 133 -25.83 -7.49 25.41
C ALA A 133 -25.61 -8.69 24.49
N VAL A 134 -26.53 -9.67 24.50
CA VAL A 134 -26.48 -10.82 23.58
C VAL A 134 -26.59 -10.39 22.12
N LEU A 135 -27.46 -9.43 21.79
CA LEU A 135 -27.54 -8.90 20.43
C LEU A 135 -26.26 -8.18 20.00
N ALA A 136 -25.61 -7.47 20.92
CA ALA A 136 -24.32 -6.86 20.63
C ALA A 136 -23.25 -7.93 20.33
N ASP A 137 -23.24 -9.04 21.07
CA ASP A 137 -22.33 -10.17 20.80
C ASP A 137 -22.64 -10.85 19.45
N ASP A 138 -23.91 -11.08 19.13
CA ASP A 138 -24.36 -11.61 17.84
C ASP A 138 -23.92 -10.69 16.69
N TYR A 139 -24.07 -9.37 16.85
CA TYR A 139 -23.56 -8.38 15.90
C TYR A 139 -22.04 -8.50 15.71
N GLN A 140 -21.27 -8.63 16.80
CA GLN A 140 -19.82 -8.75 16.73
C GLN A 140 -19.39 -10.03 16.00
N ALA A 141 -20.10 -11.15 16.22
CA ALA A 141 -19.88 -12.41 15.53
C ALA A 141 -20.24 -12.33 14.04
N ARG A 142 -21.39 -11.71 13.71
CA ARG A 142 -21.85 -11.51 12.33
C ARG A 142 -20.91 -10.63 11.54
N LEU A 143 -20.44 -9.54 12.14
CA LEU A 143 -19.44 -8.65 11.56
C LEU A 143 -18.14 -9.41 11.24
N GLN A 144 -17.69 -10.28 12.15
CA GLN A 144 -16.49 -11.09 11.91
C GLN A 144 -16.68 -12.06 10.72
N GLN A 145 -17.85 -12.69 10.61
CA GLN A 145 -18.16 -13.60 9.51
C GLN A 145 -18.24 -12.86 8.16
N LEU A 146 -18.90 -11.71 8.12
CA LEU A 146 -19.01 -10.88 6.92
C LEU A 146 -17.62 -10.34 6.50
N ALA A 147 -16.81 -9.90 7.47
CA ALA A 147 -15.43 -9.47 7.24
C ALA A 147 -14.57 -10.57 6.63
N ALA A 148 -14.64 -11.80 7.15
CA ALA A 148 -13.92 -12.94 6.60
C ALA A 148 -14.37 -13.28 5.18
N SER A 149 -15.69 -13.26 4.92
CA SER A 149 -16.25 -13.54 3.60
C SER A 149 -15.89 -12.48 2.55
N ALA A 150 -15.75 -11.22 2.98
CA ALA A 150 -15.35 -10.11 2.13
C ALA A 150 -13.84 -10.05 1.84
N SER A 151 -13.05 -10.91 2.48
CA SER A 151 -11.59 -10.85 2.46
C SER A 151 -10.96 -12.15 1.92
N PRO A 152 -11.21 -12.52 0.65
CA PRO A 152 -10.68 -13.75 0.08
C PRO A 152 -9.18 -13.67 -0.20
N ASP A 153 -8.54 -14.84 -0.31
CA ASP A 153 -7.16 -14.94 -0.78
C ASP A 153 -7.11 -14.75 -2.30
N VAL A 154 -6.31 -13.80 -2.77
CA VAL A 154 -6.25 -13.42 -4.18
C VAL A 154 -4.82 -13.19 -4.64
N ASP A 155 -4.51 -13.60 -5.87
CA ASP A 155 -3.32 -13.11 -6.56
C ASP A 155 -3.60 -11.71 -7.11
N ARG A 156 -2.77 -10.75 -6.73
CA ARG A 156 -2.81 -9.38 -7.26
C ARG A 156 -1.78 -9.23 -8.35
N HIS A 157 -2.26 -8.81 -9.52
CA HIS A 157 -1.44 -8.60 -10.71
C HIS A 157 -1.30 -7.10 -10.98
N ILE A 158 -0.08 -6.59 -10.84
CA ILE A 158 0.27 -5.20 -11.05
C ILE A 158 1.18 -5.12 -12.27
N ARG A 159 0.67 -4.52 -13.34
CA ARG A 159 1.42 -4.30 -14.58
C ARG A 159 2.59 -3.36 -14.33
N CYS A 160 3.73 -3.63 -14.93
CA CYS A 160 4.92 -2.81 -14.77
C CYS A 160 5.81 -2.79 -16.01
N HIS A 161 6.70 -1.81 -16.04
CA HIS A 161 7.77 -1.68 -16.99
C HIS A 161 9.09 -1.90 -16.26
N LEU A 162 9.81 -2.94 -16.67
CA LEU A 162 11.15 -3.25 -16.19
C LEU A 162 12.10 -3.31 -17.37
N PHE A 163 11.93 -4.33 -18.20
CA PHE A 163 12.77 -4.57 -19.37
C PHE A 163 11.93 -4.62 -20.64
N HIS A 164 12.52 -4.21 -21.76
CA HIS A 164 11.91 -4.40 -23.07
C HIS A 164 11.80 -5.90 -23.39
N SER A 165 10.79 -6.30 -24.16
CA SER A 165 10.47 -7.70 -24.40
C SER A 165 11.55 -8.46 -25.17
N ASP A 166 12.37 -7.75 -25.95
CA ASP A 166 13.49 -8.28 -26.72
C ASP A 166 14.72 -8.63 -25.85
N GLN A 167 14.72 -8.24 -24.57
CA GLN A 167 15.85 -8.46 -23.67
C GLN A 167 15.93 -9.89 -23.12
N ALA A 168 14.86 -10.68 -23.27
CA ALA A 168 14.77 -12.08 -22.84
C ALA A 168 15.21 -12.31 -21.38
N VAL A 169 14.95 -11.34 -20.49
CA VAL A 169 15.15 -11.54 -19.05
C VAL A 169 14.09 -12.53 -18.56
N PRO A 170 14.48 -13.65 -17.91
CA PRO A 170 13.52 -14.64 -17.43
C PRO A 170 12.70 -14.09 -16.27
N ALA A 171 11.58 -14.75 -15.94
CA ALA A 171 10.87 -14.46 -14.69
C ALA A 171 11.79 -14.62 -13.46
N PHE A 172 11.59 -13.75 -12.48
CA PHE A 172 12.35 -13.74 -11.23
C PHE A 172 11.45 -13.25 -10.08
N ALA A 173 11.96 -13.26 -8.86
CA ALA A 173 11.23 -12.80 -7.68
C ALA A 173 12.09 -11.90 -6.79
N VAL A 174 11.41 -11.02 -6.07
CA VAL A 174 11.96 -10.29 -4.93
C VAL A 174 11.03 -10.58 -3.75
N GLY A 175 11.33 -11.68 -3.05
CA GLY A 175 10.50 -12.18 -1.95
C GLY A 175 9.09 -12.57 -2.40
N PRO A 176 8.01 -12.00 -1.82
CA PRO A 176 6.64 -12.35 -2.15
C PRO A 176 6.20 -11.86 -3.55
N VAL A 177 6.98 -10.99 -4.20
CA VAL A 177 6.63 -10.42 -5.50
C VAL A 177 7.35 -11.16 -6.62
N ARG A 178 6.57 -11.79 -7.51
CA ARG A 178 7.07 -12.46 -8.72
C ARG A 178 6.92 -11.54 -9.92
N PHE A 179 7.99 -11.31 -10.67
CA PHE A 179 7.97 -10.56 -11.91
C PHE A 179 7.98 -11.52 -13.09
N LEU A 180 6.91 -11.49 -13.89
CA LEU A 180 6.75 -12.37 -15.04
C LEU A 180 6.75 -11.54 -16.33
N PRO A 181 7.50 -11.94 -17.37
CA PRO A 181 7.25 -11.48 -18.72
C PRO A 181 5.80 -11.76 -19.13
N ARG A 182 5.23 -10.90 -19.96
CA ARG A 182 3.83 -10.97 -20.39
C ARG A 182 3.41 -12.37 -20.87
N GLY A 183 4.22 -13.01 -21.71
CA GLY A 183 3.93 -14.37 -22.20
C GLY A 183 3.84 -15.40 -21.07
N GLU A 184 4.84 -15.44 -20.19
CA GLU A 184 4.84 -16.36 -19.03
C GLU A 184 3.68 -16.10 -18.05
N TRP A 185 3.28 -14.82 -17.90
CA TRP A 185 2.11 -14.46 -17.10
C TRP A 185 0.81 -14.99 -17.72
N LEU A 186 0.63 -14.82 -19.04
CA LEU A 186 -0.53 -15.32 -19.77
C LEU A 186 -0.64 -16.85 -19.61
N ASP A 187 0.46 -17.59 -19.78
CA ASP A 187 0.48 -19.04 -19.59
C ASP A 187 0.17 -19.45 -18.14
N SER A 188 0.59 -18.65 -17.17
CA SER A 188 0.39 -18.93 -15.75
C SER A 188 -1.03 -18.64 -15.26
N PHE A 189 -1.68 -17.59 -15.75
CA PHE A 189 -2.93 -17.08 -15.15
C PHE A 189 -4.14 -17.08 -16.09
N VAL A 190 -3.95 -17.10 -17.41
CA VAL A 190 -5.06 -17.22 -18.38
C VAL A 190 -5.23 -18.69 -18.75
N LYS A 191 -6.04 -19.41 -17.96
CA LYS A 191 -6.19 -20.88 -18.09
C LYS A 191 -6.99 -21.32 -19.30
N ASP A 192 -7.89 -20.47 -19.80
CA ASP A 192 -8.72 -20.76 -20.96
C ASP A 192 -7.87 -20.71 -22.25
N SER A 193 -7.83 -21.82 -23.00
CA SER A 193 -7.07 -21.93 -24.24
C SER A 193 -7.62 -21.09 -25.37
N GLU A 194 -8.95 -20.92 -25.46
CA GLU A 194 -9.58 -20.10 -26.50
C GLU A 194 -9.26 -18.63 -26.28
N VAL A 195 -9.33 -18.18 -25.02
CA VAL A 195 -8.93 -16.81 -24.63
C VAL A 195 -7.45 -16.55 -24.97
N ARG A 196 -6.56 -17.49 -24.66
CA ARG A 196 -5.13 -17.35 -25.00
C ARG A 196 -4.88 -17.29 -26.51
N GLU A 197 -5.59 -18.09 -27.29
CA GLU A 197 -5.46 -18.07 -28.75
C GLU A 197 -5.93 -16.73 -29.35
N LEU A 198 -7.04 -16.17 -28.86
CA LEU A 198 -7.49 -14.84 -29.26
C LEU A 198 -6.45 -13.75 -28.91
N ILE A 199 -5.86 -13.82 -27.73
CA ILE A 199 -4.77 -12.90 -27.31
C ILE A 199 -3.57 -13.02 -28.25
N ARG A 200 -3.15 -14.25 -28.57
CA ARG A 200 -2.04 -14.53 -29.50
C ARG A 200 -2.31 -13.94 -30.87
N GLN A 201 -3.51 -14.14 -31.42
CA GLN A 201 -3.90 -13.60 -32.73
C GLN A 201 -3.81 -12.07 -32.77
N VAL A 202 -4.24 -11.39 -31.70
CA VAL A 202 -4.10 -9.93 -31.61
C VAL A 202 -2.63 -9.50 -31.53
N GLU A 203 -1.83 -10.14 -30.69
CA GLU A 203 -0.41 -9.80 -30.55
C GLU A 203 0.40 -10.07 -31.83
N ALA A 204 0.02 -11.09 -32.60
CA ALA A 204 0.57 -11.42 -33.91
C ALA A 204 0.02 -10.54 -35.04
N ARG A 205 -0.93 -9.63 -34.76
CA ARG A 205 -1.65 -8.80 -35.74
C ARG A 205 -2.45 -9.61 -36.78
N GLU A 206 -2.84 -10.83 -36.43
CA GLU A 206 -3.73 -11.69 -37.22
C GLU A 206 -5.20 -11.32 -36.98
N LEU A 207 -5.52 -10.73 -35.81
CA LEU A 207 -6.83 -10.24 -35.43
C LEU A 207 -6.71 -8.80 -34.92
N ASP A 208 -7.59 -7.91 -35.36
CA ASP A 208 -7.59 -6.53 -34.86
C ASP A 208 -8.41 -6.35 -33.57
N MET A 209 -8.08 -5.34 -32.77
CA MET A 209 -8.78 -5.01 -31.52
C MET A 209 -10.23 -4.57 -31.76
N GLU A 210 -10.54 -3.92 -32.88
CA GLU A 210 -11.93 -3.55 -33.24
C GLU A 210 -12.74 -4.80 -33.56
N GLU A 211 -12.15 -5.74 -34.32
CA GLU A 211 -12.79 -7.01 -34.65
C GLU A 211 -13.05 -7.86 -33.40
N LEU A 212 -12.07 -7.95 -32.49
CA LEU A 212 -12.27 -8.64 -31.20
C LEU A 212 -13.37 -7.98 -30.36
N THR A 213 -13.47 -6.64 -30.40
CA THR A 213 -14.55 -5.89 -29.72
C THR A 213 -15.91 -6.18 -30.34
N ALA A 214 -16.01 -6.35 -31.66
CA ALA A 214 -17.26 -6.76 -32.30
C ALA A 214 -17.66 -8.20 -31.91
N ARG A 215 -16.68 -9.12 -31.84
CA ARG A 215 -16.91 -10.51 -31.42
C ARG A 215 -17.37 -10.62 -29.96
N SER A 216 -16.93 -9.74 -29.06
CA SER A 216 -17.36 -9.78 -27.66
C SER A 216 -18.85 -9.46 -27.45
N ALA A 217 -19.48 -8.78 -28.41
CA ALA A 217 -20.92 -8.51 -28.40
C ALA A 217 -21.77 -9.67 -28.96
N ALA A 218 -21.16 -10.72 -29.50
CA ALA A 218 -21.88 -11.86 -30.06
C ALA A 218 -22.46 -12.78 -28.96
N ALA A 219 -23.62 -13.38 -29.24
CA ALA A 219 -24.31 -14.26 -28.29
C ALA A 219 -23.57 -15.60 -28.05
N GLU A 220 -22.94 -16.16 -29.09
CA GLU A 220 -22.08 -17.35 -29.01
C GLU A 220 -20.61 -16.95 -29.13
N GLY A 221 -19.73 -17.52 -28.29
CA GLY A 221 -18.29 -17.20 -28.28
C GLY A 221 -17.91 -15.83 -27.71
N GLY A 222 -18.88 -14.90 -27.52
CA GLY A 222 -18.62 -13.54 -27.04
C GLY A 222 -17.98 -13.46 -25.64
N ARG A 223 -18.20 -14.47 -24.77
CA ARG A 223 -17.55 -14.51 -23.44
C ARG A 223 -16.03 -14.63 -23.53
N CYS A 224 -15.51 -15.51 -24.37
CA CYS A 224 -14.08 -15.70 -24.54
C CYS A 224 -13.43 -14.45 -25.16
N ALA A 225 -14.11 -13.84 -26.15
CA ALA A 225 -13.70 -12.58 -26.75
C ALA A 225 -13.72 -11.42 -25.74
N SER A 226 -14.75 -11.31 -24.90
CA SER A 226 -14.83 -10.33 -23.83
C SER A 226 -13.69 -10.49 -22.83
N HIS A 227 -13.41 -11.71 -22.40
CA HIS A 227 -12.33 -11.99 -21.46
C HIS A 227 -10.95 -11.67 -22.07
N ALA A 228 -10.70 -12.08 -23.34
CA ALA A 228 -9.47 -11.73 -24.05
C ALA A 228 -9.30 -10.20 -24.16
N LEU A 229 -10.39 -9.49 -24.45
CA LEU A 229 -10.41 -8.03 -24.55
C LEU A 229 -10.08 -7.37 -23.20
N ASP A 230 -10.64 -7.86 -22.10
CA ASP A 230 -10.32 -7.37 -20.75
C ASP A 230 -8.84 -7.56 -20.43
N VAL A 231 -8.29 -8.75 -20.68
CA VAL A 231 -6.85 -9.04 -20.48
C VAL A 231 -5.98 -8.12 -21.34
N LEU A 232 -6.26 -7.98 -22.63
CA LEU A 232 -5.50 -7.13 -23.55
C LEU A 232 -5.59 -5.64 -23.17
N ARG A 233 -6.77 -5.16 -22.77
CA ARG A 233 -6.97 -3.76 -22.30
C ARG A 233 -6.31 -3.50 -20.96
N THR A 234 -6.23 -4.52 -20.10
CA THR A 234 -5.44 -4.45 -18.89
C THR A 234 -3.95 -4.40 -19.26
N LEU A 235 -3.40 -5.38 -19.96
CA LEU A 235 -1.95 -5.47 -20.19
C LEU A 235 -1.39 -4.42 -21.18
N ARG A 236 -2.20 -3.89 -22.12
CA ARG A 236 -1.84 -2.84 -23.10
C ARG A 236 -0.36 -2.86 -23.51
N HIS A 237 0.41 -1.85 -23.11
CA HIS A 237 1.80 -1.63 -23.49
C HIS A 237 2.80 -2.19 -22.46
N TYR A 238 2.33 -2.86 -21.42
CA TYR A 238 3.18 -3.44 -20.39
C TYR A 238 3.71 -4.79 -20.86
N SER A 239 5.04 -4.94 -20.81
CA SER A 239 5.76 -6.19 -21.11
C SER A 239 5.93 -7.07 -19.87
N TRP A 240 5.68 -6.55 -18.68
CA TRP A 240 5.85 -7.25 -17.40
C TRP A 240 4.62 -7.14 -16.50
N VAL A 241 4.42 -8.19 -15.70
CA VAL A 241 3.39 -8.23 -14.65
C VAL A 241 4.03 -8.71 -13.35
N ALA A 242 3.96 -7.87 -12.33
CA ALA A 242 4.31 -8.23 -10.96
C ALA A 242 3.10 -8.91 -10.30
N THR A 243 3.31 -10.07 -9.70
CA THR A 243 2.26 -10.86 -9.04
C THR A 243 2.63 -11.12 -7.59
N ILE A 244 1.67 -10.90 -6.69
CA ILE A 244 1.79 -11.14 -5.25
C ILE A 244 0.50 -11.77 -4.71
N ARG A 245 0.63 -12.78 -3.87
CA ARG A 245 -0.51 -13.37 -3.15
C ARG A 245 -0.86 -12.48 -1.95
N MET A 246 -2.12 -12.07 -1.86
CA MET A 246 -2.68 -11.35 -0.72
C MET A 246 -3.69 -12.24 -0.01
N GLU A 247 -3.53 -12.42 1.30
CA GLU A 247 -4.36 -13.34 2.09
C GLU A 247 -5.22 -12.57 3.10
N GLY A 248 -6.52 -12.86 3.12
CA GLY A 248 -7.40 -12.30 4.14
C GLY A 248 -7.59 -10.79 4.05
N HIS A 249 -7.55 -10.19 2.85
CA HIS A 249 -7.77 -8.76 2.62
C HIS A 249 -8.99 -8.52 1.73
N GLU A 250 -9.78 -7.51 2.05
CA GLU A 250 -10.84 -7.03 1.17
C GLU A 250 -10.27 -6.55 -0.17
N HIS A 251 -11.11 -6.52 -1.20
CA HIS A 251 -10.72 -6.24 -2.57
C HIS A 251 -9.91 -4.94 -2.77
N ALA A 252 -10.41 -3.79 -2.32
CA ALA A 252 -9.69 -2.52 -2.43
C ALA A 252 -8.42 -2.51 -1.57
N ARG A 253 -8.49 -3.04 -0.34
CA ARG A 253 -7.35 -3.05 0.59
C ARG A 253 -6.20 -3.94 0.11
N SER A 254 -6.50 -5.13 -0.43
CA SER A 254 -5.50 -6.03 -1.02
C SER A 254 -4.83 -5.39 -2.23
N HIS A 255 -5.57 -4.72 -3.11
CA HIS A 255 -4.99 -4.02 -4.25
C HIS A 255 -4.04 -2.90 -3.80
N PHE A 256 -4.46 -2.06 -2.85
CA PHE A 256 -3.64 -0.99 -2.31
C PHE A 256 -2.32 -1.52 -1.73
N LYS A 257 -2.40 -2.52 -0.84
CA LYS A 257 -1.20 -3.12 -0.22
C LYS A 257 -0.29 -3.78 -1.25
N ALA A 258 -0.84 -4.57 -2.17
CA ALA A 258 -0.08 -5.18 -3.26
C ALA A 258 0.64 -4.12 -4.11
N SER A 259 -0.04 -3.02 -4.43
CA SER A 259 0.51 -1.92 -5.22
C SER A 259 1.69 -1.24 -4.53
N VAL A 260 1.62 -1.06 -3.20
CA VAL A 260 2.74 -0.52 -2.39
C VAL A 260 3.92 -1.50 -2.38
N VAL A 261 3.68 -2.78 -2.07
CA VAL A 261 4.74 -3.80 -1.97
C VAL A 261 5.42 -4.05 -3.31
N VAL A 262 4.67 -4.10 -4.41
CA VAL A 262 5.23 -4.16 -5.76
C VAL A 262 6.08 -2.92 -6.05
N GLY A 263 5.66 -1.73 -5.60
CA GLY A 263 6.47 -0.52 -5.70
C GLY A 263 7.82 -0.67 -5.00
N LEU A 264 7.82 -1.13 -3.75
CA LEU A 264 9.05 -1.39 -2.98
C LEU A 264 9.94 -2.44 -3.65
N ALA A 265 9.38 -3.52 -4.20
CA ALA A 265 10.14 -4.51 -4.93
C ALA A 265 10.79 -3.93 -6.19
N ILE A 266 10.08 -3.07 -6.92
CA ILE A 266 10.64 -2.33 -8.07
C ILE A 266 11.75 -1.36 -7.61
N ASP A 267 11.56 -0.69 -6.49
CA ASP A 267 12.55 0.23 -5.91
C ASP A 267 13.82 -0.52 -5.50
N ALA A 268 13.69 -1.73 -4.93
CA ALA A 268 14.81 -2.62 -4.62
C ALA A 268 15.57 -3.08 -5.88
N ILE A 269 14.86 -3.41 -6.97
CA ILE A 269 15.50 -3.67 -8.27
C ILE A 269 16.24 -2.43 -8.75
N GLY A 270 15.60 -1.27 -8.64
CA GLY A 270 16.16 0.02 -9.02
C GLY A 270 17.47 0.34 -8.30
N LEU A 271 17.66 -0.08 -7.04
CA LEU A 271 18.93 0.10 -6.31
C LEU A 271 20.12 -0.53 -7.02
N ARG A 272 19.88 -1.53 -7.87
CA ARG A 272 20.92 -2.22 -8.64
C ARG A 272 21.25 -1.55 -9.96
N PHE A 273 20.56 -0.47 -10.32
CA PHE A 273 20.77 0.26 -11.56
C PHE A 273 21.19 1.70 -11.26
N GLN A 274 21.81 2.35 -12.24
CA GLN A 274 22.08 3.78 -12.17
C GLN A 274 20.76 4.55 -12.09
N VAL A 275 20.77 5.72 -11.45
CA VAL A 275 19.56 6.50 -11.18
C VAL A 275 18.71 6.75 -12.44
N GLU A 276 19.34 7.05 -13.58
CA GLU A 276 18.63 7.32 -14.84
C GLU A 276 17.92 6.08 -15.42
N ASP A 277 18.46 4.90 -15.15
CA ASP A 277 17.87 3.63 -15.55
C ASP A 277 16.77 3.23 -14.57
N ALA A 278 17.01 3.37 -13.27
CA ALA A 278 16.06 3.06 -12.21
C ALA A 278 14.77 3.88 -12.33
N ARG A 279 14.85 5.15 -12.77
CA ARG A 279 13.70 6.03 -13.06
C ARG A 279 12.73 5.45 -14.10
N ARG A 280 13.22 4.61 -15.01
CA ARG A 280 12.40 4.00 -16.07
C ARG A 280 11.62 2.79 -15.60
N PHE A 281 11.95 2.26 -14.41
CA PHE A 281 11.16 1.21 -13.78
C PHE A 281 9.91 1.78 -13.14
N THR A 282 8.76 1.37 -13.64
CA THR A 282 7.47 1.93 -13.21
C THR A 282 6.39 0.86 -13.15
N LYS A 283 5.38 1.09 -12.31
CA LYS A 283 4.16 0.27 -12.25
C LYS A 283 2.95 1.07 -12.71
N ALA A 284 1.91 0.38 -13.14
CA ALA A 284 0.63 1.02 -13.45
C ALA A 284 0.11 1.83 -12.25
N GLY A 285 -0.47 3.00 -12.55
CA GLY A 285 -1.01 3.93 -11.55
C GLY A 285 0.02 4.77 -10.80
N ARG A 286 1.32 4.69 -11.13
CA ARG A 286 2.36 5.58 -10.61
C ARG A 286 3.13 6.17 -11.79
N GLN A 287 2.67 7.33 -12.29
CA GLN A 287 3.28 8.00 -13.45
C GLN A 287 4.19 9.13 -12.98
N HIS A 288 5.50 8.95 -13.14
CA HIS A 288 6.51 10.00 -13.05
C HIS A 288 7.37 10.06 -14.32
N LEU A 289 6.90 9.45 -15.42
CA LEU A 289 7.56 9.57 -16.71
C LEU A 289 6.98 10.79 -17.39
N PHE A 290 7.84 11.76 -17.63
CA PHE A 290 7.46 13.02 -18.24
C PHE A 290 7.63 12.93 -19.76
N ALA A 291 6.60 13.36 -20.45
CA ALA A 291 6.68 13.82 -21.82
C ALA A 291 6.48 15.33 -21.78
N GLU A 292 7.50 16.08 -22.16
CA GLU A 292 7.48 17.54 -22.14
C GLU A 292 7.71 18.06 -23.55
N ASP A 293 6.76 18.84 -24.04
CA ASP A 293 6.93 19.68 -25.22
C ASP A 293 7.33 21.08 -24.76
N ARG A 294 8.56 21.46 -25.08
CA ARG A 294 9.11 22.79 -24.80
C ARG A 294 8.82 23.69 -25.99
N PHE A 295 8.01 24.70 -25.76
CA PHE A 295 7.64 25.69 -26.75
C PHE A 295 8.00 27.08 -26.24
N ALA A 296 8.80 27.81 -27.02
CA ALA A 296 9.17 29.18 -26.69
C ALA A 296 9.19 30.05 -27.95
N THR A 297 9.07 31.36 -27.76
CA THR A 297 9.23 32.34 -28.83
C THR A 297 10.37 33.28 -28.45
N THR A 298 11.31 33.50 -29.36
CA THR A 298 12.35 34.51 -29.19
C THR A 298 11.76 35.92 -29.26
N LEU A 299 12.50 36.93 -28.78
CA LEU A 299 12.04 38.33 -28.83
C LEU A 299 11.76 38.85 -30.25
N ASP A 300 12.39 38.24 -31.28
CA ASP A 300 12.17 38.55 -32.70
C ASP A 300 11.12 37.64 -33.37
N GLY A 301 10.38 36.84 -32.60
CA GLY A 301 9.22 36.08 -33.07
C GLY A 301 9.52 34.68 -33.62
N ARG A 302 10.75 34.16 -33.52
CA ARG A 302 11.06 32.79 -33.95
C ARG A 302 10.55 31.79 -32.93
N ILE A 303 9.93 30.73 -33.42
CA ILE A 303 9.45 29.63 -32.59
C ILE A 303 10.59 28.65 -32.34
N LEU A 304 10.85 28.37 -31.07
CA LEU A 304 11.73 27.31 -30.60
C LEU A 304 10.86 26.15 -30.14
N ARG A 305 11.13 24.94 -30.68
CA ARG A 305 10.48 23.70 -30.26
C ARG A 305 11.54 22.71 -29.80
N GLY A 306 11.29 22.08 -28.68
CA GLY A 306 11.99 20.88 -28.23
C GLY A 306 10.96 19.92 -27.64
N SER A 307 11.24 18.63 -27.68
CA SER A 307 10.47 17.64 -26.94
C SER A 307 11.41 16.69 -26.23
N SER A 308 10.99 16.19 -25.08
CA SER A 308 11.68 15.13 -24.35
C SER A 308 10.68 14.13 -23.82
N VAL A 309 10.94 12.84 -24.04
CA VAL A 309 10.09 11.75 -23.57
C VAL A 309 10.96 10.73 -22.86
N GLN A 310 10.61 10.41 -21.62
CA GLN A 310 11.21 9.29 -20.91
C GLN A 310 10.46 8.00 -21.24
N MET A 311 11.11 7.11 -22.00
CA MET A 311 10.53 5.82 -22.35
C MET A 311 10.61 4.85 -21.15
N PRO A 312 9.49 4.20 -20.79
CA PRO A 312 9.49 3.21 -19.72
C PRO A 312 10.30 1.95 -20.09
N GLY A 313 10.89 1.34 -19.06
CA GLY A 313 11.67 0.11 -19.17
C GLY A 313 13.04 0.29 -19.81
N LEU A 314 13.89 -0.72 -19.65
CA LEU A 314 15.26 -0.73 -20.15
C LEU A 314 15.42 -1.71 -21.30
N GLY A 315 16.14 -1.24 -22.33
CA GLY A 315 16.72 -2.06 -23.38
C GLY A 315 18.24 -2.08 -23.24
N GLY A 316 18.88 -3.08 -23.82
CA GLY A 316 20.33 -3.26 -23.75
C GLY A 316 20.82 -4.23 -24.82
N ARG A 317 22.10 -4.59 -24.73
CA ARG A 317 22.65 -5.68 -25.56
C ARG A 317 21.96 -6.99 -25.19
N PRO A 318 21.64 -7.87 -26.16
CA PRO A 318 21.00 -9.15 -25.88
C PRO A 318 21.69 -9.91 -24.75
N GLY A 319 20.92 -10.33 -23.74
CA GLY A 319 21.40 -11.09 -22.58
C GLY A 319 22.11 -10.28 -21.48
N ALA A 320 22.48 -9.01 -21.71
CA ALA A 320 23.21 -8.22 -20.72
C ALA A 320 22.38 -7.94 -19.46
N LEU A 321 21.10 -7.62 -19.62
CA LEU A 321 20.20 -7.38 -18.49
C LEU A 321 19.88 -8.66 -17.72
N ALA A 322 19.75 -9.80 -18.42
CA ALA A 322 19.56 -11.10 -17.78
C ALA A 322 20.77 -11.49 -16.93
N ALA A 323 21.99 -11.32 -17.49
CA ALA A 323 23.24 -11.56 -16.77
C ALA A 323 23.40 -10.63 -15.56
N LYS A 324 23.03 -9.35 -15.71
CA LYS A 324 23.02 -8.41 -14.59
C LYS A 324 22.07 -8.88 -13.49
N MET A 325 20.82 -9.17 -13.80
CA MET A 325 19.84 -9.64 -12.80
C MET A 325 20.31 -10.90 -12.07
N ALA A 326 20.91 -11.85 -12.80
CA ALA A 326 21.51 -13.03 -12.19
C ALA A 326 22.68 -12.69 -11.24
N GLY A 327 23.54 -11.73 -11.61
CA GLY A 327 24.63 -11.25 -10.76
C GLY A 327 24.18 -10.52 -9.49
N GLU A 328 22.99 -9.91 -9.51
CA GLU A 328 22.42 -9.16 -8.39
C GLU A 328 21.49 -10.01 -7.51
N GLN A 329 21.33 -11.30 -7.81
CA GLN A 329 20.34 -12.17 -7.15
C GLN A 329 20.51 -12.21 -5.63
N SER A 330 21.75 -12.22 -5.13
CA SER A 330 22.02 -12.25 -3.68
C SER A 330 21.45 -11.04 -2.94
N PHE A 331 21.54 -9.85 -3.53
CA PHE A 331 20.92 -8.65 -2.98
C PHE A 331 19.40 -8.72 -3.06
N LEU A 332 18.85 -9.17 -4.20
CA LEU A 332 17.41 -9.29 -4.41
C LEU A 332 16.76 -10.32 -3.47
N ASP A 333 17.47 -11.40 -3.15
CA ASP A 333 17.04 -12.40 -2.18
C ASP A 333 16.99 -11.81 -0.76
N ALA A 334 18.00 -11.02 -0.39
CA ALA A 334 18.03 -10.32 0.90
C ALA A 334 16.90 -9.28 1.02
N ALA A 335 16.71 -8.44 -0.01
CA ALA A 335 15.59 -7.51 -0.08
C ALA A 335 14.24 -8.24 -0.05
N GLY A 336 14.14 -9.36 -0.77
CA GLY A 336 12.99 -10.24 -0.79
C GLY A 336 12.63 -10.80 0.58
N CYS A 337 13.62 -11.25 1.34
CA CYS A 337 13.43 -11.70 2.72
C CYS A 337 12.80 -10.60 3.59
N ILE A 338 13.34 -9.37 3.53
CA ILE A 338 12.80 -8.24 4.30
C ILE A 338 11.37 -7.90 3.87
N LEU A 339 11.08 -7.89 2.56
CA LEU A 339 9.73 -7.65 2.03
C LEU A 339 8.73 -8.74 2.45
N GLN A 340 9.15 -10.00 2.53
CA GLN A 340 8.30 -11.08 3.05
C GLN A 340 7.89 -10.79 4.50
N HIS A 341 8.87 -10.48 5.36
CA HIS A 341 8.60 -10.10 6.75
C HIS A 341 7.71 -8.85 6.88
N TYR A 342 7.84 -7.89 5.94
CA TYR A 342 6.98 -6.72 5.89
C TYR A 342 5.52 -7.09 5.59
N VAL A 343 5.29 -7.91 4.56
CA VAL A 343 3.94 -8.37 4.19
C VAL A 343 3.30 -9.17 5.32
N ASP A 344 4.04 -10.11 5.90
CA ASP A 344 3.55 -10.99 6.97
C ASP A 344 3.17 -10.19 8.23
N GLY A 345 4.04 -9.26 8.65
CA GLY A 345 3.77 -8.40 9.80
C GLY A 345 2.57 -7.47 9.59
N ARG A 346 2.40 -6.96 8.37
CA ARG A 346 1.26 -6.10 7.99
C ARG A 346 -0.04 -6.87 7.73
N ARG A 347 -0.05 -8.20 7.89
CA ARG A 347 -1.28 -9.01 7.90
C ARG A 347 -2.05 -8.84 9.20
N SER A 348 -1.37 -8.89 10.34
CA SER A 348 -2.00 -8.85 11.68
C SER A 348 -1.84 -7.52 12.42
N GLY A 349 -1.04 -6.58 11.91
CA GLY A 349 -0.77 -5.32 12.59
C GLY A 349 0.42 -4.62 11.99
N HIS A 350 1.48 -4.48 12.77
CA HIS A 350 2.74 -3.84 12.38
C HIS A 350 3.81 -4.89 12.11
N ALA A 351 4.68 -4.62 11.13
CA ALA A 351 5.90 -5.40 10.96
C ALA A 351 6.91 -5.05 12.05
N LEU A 352 7.99 -5.85 12.14
CA LEU A 352 9.11 -5.53 13.02
C LEU A 352 9.64 -4.14 12.72
N HIS A 353 9.98 -3.38 13.75
CA HIS A 353 10.32 -1.96 13.58
C HIS A 353 11.48 -1.73 12.60
N LEU A 354 12.49 -2.60 12.59
CA LEU A 354 13.61 -2.53 11.63
C LEU A 354 13.14 -2.74 10.19
N VAL A 355 12.17 -3.64 9.98
CA VAL A 355 11.57 -3.92 8.68
C VAL A 355 10.72 -2.74 8.21
N GLU A 356 9.92 -2.14 9.10
CA GLU A 356 9.17 -0.91 8.83
C GLU A 356 10.10 0.25 8.43
N ARG A 357 11.21 0.44 9.15
CA ARG A 357 12.22 1.47 8.84
C ARG A 357 12.83 1.25 7.46
N TRP A 358 13.27 0.03 7.15
CA TRP A 358 13.85 -0.30 5.85
C TRP A 358 12.83 -0.07 4.72
N ALA A 359 11.58 -0.53 4.88
CA ALA A 359 10.53 -0.37 3.87
C ALA A 359 10.16 1.09 3.64
N ASN A 360 10.00 1.88 4.71
CA ASN A 360 9.69 3.30 4.62
C ASN A 360 10.86 4.09 4.00
N ALA A 361 12.10 3.78 4.37
CA ALA A 361 13.27 4.41 3.76
C ALA A 361 13.38 4.08 2.27
N LEU A 362 13.13 2.83 1.88
CA LEU A 362 13.15 2.42 0.48
C LEU A 362 12.05 3.10 -0.32
N TYR A 363 10.86 3.27 0.29
CA TYR A 363 9.77 4.05 -0.31
C TYR A 363 10.23 5.48 -0.65
N TRP A 364 10.87 6.16 0.31
CA TRP A 364 11.38 7.52 0.13
C TRP A 364 12.49 7.61 -0.92
N VAL A 365 13.44 6.66 -0.94
CA VAL A 365 14.45 6.58 -2.02
C VAL A 365 13.77 6.43 -3.37
N GLY A 366 12.76 5.57 -3.46
CA GLY A 366 11.95 5.41 -4.65
C GLY A 366 11.33 6.72 -5.13
N GLU A 367 10.66 7.48 -4.24
CA GLU A 367 10.10 8.80 -4.57
C GLU A 367 11.21 9.77 -5.04
N ALA A 368 12.30 9.89 -4.27
CA ALA A 368 13.41 10.78 -4.58
C ALA A 368 14.02 10.56 -5.98
N ARG A 369 14.14 9.29 -6.38
CA ARG A 369 14.68 8.92 -7.69
C ARG A 369 13.75 9.34 -8.81
N ARG A 370 12.43 9.22 -8.64
CA ARG A 370 11.43 9.55 -9.67
C ARG A 370 11.02 11.01 -9.69
N GLU A 371 11.31 11.75 -8.62
CA GLU A 371 10.95 13.14 -8.49
C GLU A 371 11.61 14.01 -9.58
N ALA A 372 10.85 14.90 -10.20
CA ALA A 372 11.35 15.82 -11.21
C ALA A 372 12.08 16.99 -10.55
N SER A 373 11.60 17.45 -9.41
CA SER A 373 12.17 18.57 -8.66
C SER A 373 13.37 18.12 -7.82
N ASP A 374 14.56 18.67 -8.07
CA ASP A 374 15.73 18.38 -7.24
C ASP A 374 15.52 18.78 -5.77
N PHE A 375 14.76 19.86 -5.53
CA PHE A 375 14.33 20.26 -4.18
C PHE A 375 13.61 19.14 -3.44
N MET A 376 12.55 18.58 -4.05
CA MET A 376 11.77 17.50 -3.42
C MET A 376 12.61 16.23 -3.31
N ALA A 377 13.40 15.89 -4.33
CA ALA A 377 14.25 14.71 -4.31
C ALA A 377 15.27 14.73 -3.15
N VAL A 378 15.89 15.88 -2.90
CA VAL A 378 16.83 16.06 -1.78
C VAL A 378 16.13 15.90 -0.43
N VAL A 379 14.92 16.47 -0.28
CA VAL A 379 14.10 16.30 0.92
C VAL A 379 13.76 14.82 1.15
N ASP A 380 13.37 14.11 0.11
CA ASP A 380 13.02 12.69 0.17
C ASP A 380 14.23 11.81 0.54
N TYR A 381 15.42 12.08 -0.01
CA TYR A 381 16.64 11.38 0.43
C TYR A 381 16.97 11.65 1.90
N GLY A 382 16.76 12.87 2.40
CA GLY A 382 16.93 13.15 3.82
C GLY A 382 15.90 12.44 4.71
N CYS A 383 14.64 12.32 4.25
CA CYS A 383 13.63 11.49 4.92
C CYS A 383 14.00 10.01 4.91
N ALA A 384 14.55 9.49 3.82
CA ALA A 384 15.04 8.12 3.72
C ALA A 384 16.20 7.87 4.71
N ALA A 385 17.16 8.80 4.80
CA ALA A 385 18.31 8.67 5.69
C ALA A 385 17.90 8.69 7.17
N ASP A 386 16.97 9.60 7.55
CA ASP A 386 16.39 9.67 8.90
C ASP A 386 15.59 8.40 9.23
N GLY A 387 14.79 7.91 8.29
CA GLY A 387 14.01 6.68 8.44
C GLY A 387 14.86 5.43 8.59
N LEU A 388 15.92 5.28 7.78
CA LEU A 388 16.80 4.11 7.78
C LEU A 388 17.66 4.05 9.03
N SER A 389 18.27 5.18 9.41
CA SER A 389 19.05 5.30 10.65
C SER A 389 18.16 5.30 11.89
N GLY A 390 16.91 5.74 11.78
CA GLY A 390 16.04 5.96 12.93
C GLY A 390 16.59 6.99 13.91
N ALA A 391 17.32 7.97 13.40
CA ALA A 391 17.91 9.06 14.17
C ALA A 391 16.86 10.02 14.78
N GLY A 392 15.60 9.95 14.34
CA GLY A 392 14.52 10.77 14.89
C GLY A 392 14.78 12.27 14.72
N GLY A 393 15.51 12.61 13.66
CA GLY A 393 15.91 13.96 13.31
C GLY A 393 17.29 14.41 13.82
N ALA A 394 18.04 13.55 14.52
CA ALA A 394 19.37 13.88 15.03
C ALA A 394 20.48 13.60 13.99
N ALA A 395 21.00 14.65 13.35
CA ALA A 395 22.06 14.52 12.33
C ALA A 395 23.30 13.75 12.84
N LYS A 396 23.69 13.94 14.11
CA LYS A 396 24.82 13.23 14.74
C LYS A 396 24.62 11.72 14.75
N ASP A 397 23.42 11.26 15.10
CA ASP A 397 23.13 9.83 15.23
C ASP A 397 23.07 9.17 13.85
N MET A 398 22.57 9.90 12.86
CA MET A 398 22.60 9.46 11.46
C MET A 398 24.01 9.42 10.87
N THR A 399 24.88 10.41 11.17
CA THR A 399 26.31 10.33 10.84
C THR A 399 26.92 9.08 11.46
N ALA A 400 26.69 8.84 12.76
CA ALA A 400 27.26 7.68 13.45
C ALA A 400 26.80 6.35 12.84
N PHE A 401 25.52 6.24 12.48
CA PHE A 401 25.00 5.07 11.77
C PHE A 401 25.67 4.88 10.41
N ALA A 402 25.75 5.95 9.61
CA ALA A 402 26.34 5.88 8.28
C ALA A 402 27.85 5.58 8.33
N GLU A 403 28.58 6.14 9.28
CA GLU A 403 30.00 5.82 9.50
C GLU A 403 30.19 4.37 9.94
N THR A 404 29.31 3.86 10.80
CA THR A 404 29.33 2.45 11.23
C THR A 404 29.12 1.51 10.03
N ALA A 405 28.25 1.89 9.09
CA ALA A 405 27.94 1.08 7.91
C ALA A 405 28.98 1.20 6.78
N LEU A 406 29.54 2.40 6.53
CA LEU A 406 30.26 2.70 5.28
C LEU A 406 31.75 3.02 5.44
N LYS A 407 32.21 3.46 6.61
CA LYS A 407 33.58 3.97 6.75
C LYS A 407 34.56 2.81 6.89
N SER A 408 35.46 2.59 5.94
CA SER A 408 36.55 1.61 6.05
C SER A 408 37.52 1.98 7.18
N GLU A 409 38.06 0.99 7.90
CA GLU A 409 39.12 1.23 8.89
C GLU A 409 40.49 1.37 8.20
N GLY A 410 41.21 2.45 8.52
CA GLY A 410 42.61 2.62 8.12
C GLY A 410 42.88 3.21 6.74
N GLU A 411 41.87 3.39 5.89
CA GLU A 411 42.05 4.06 4.60
C GLU A 411 41.83 5.57 4.73
N PRO A 412 42.84 6.41 4.42
CA PRO A 412 42.64 7.84 4.34
C PRO A 412 41.64 8.16 3.22
N VAL A 413 40.65 8.99 3.52
CA VAL A 413 39.72 9.49 2.50
C VAL A 413 40.56 10.19 1.42
N PRO A 414 40.46 9.80 0.14
CA PRO A 414 41.21 10.43 -0.93
C PRO A 414 41.01 11.96 -0.94
N GLU A 415 42.06 12.71 -1.26
CA GLU A 415 41.99 14.16 -1.30
C GLU A 415 40.92 14.60 -2.33
N GLY A 416 39.92 15.37 -1.87
CA GLY A 416 38.77 15.80 -2.67
C GLY A 416 37.54 14.86 -2.63
N ALA A 417 37.61 13.70 -1.98
CA ALA A 417 36.45 12.83 -1.80
C ALA A 417 35.54 13.32 -0.65
N LEU A 418 34.22 13.22 -0.86
CA LEU A 418 33.23 13.60 0.14
C LEU A 418 33.23 12.61 1.31
N THR A 419 33.34 13.12 2.54
CA THR A 419 33.24 12.27 3.74
C THR A 419 31.78 11.87 4.00
N VAL A 420 31.58 10.77 4.74
CA VAL A 420 30.23 10.35 5.18
C VAL A 420 29.54 11.46 5.96
N ASP A 421 30.25 12.13 6.87
CA ASP A 421 29.72 13.26 7.64
C ASP A 421 29.27 14.42 6.74
N ALA A 422 30.09 14.79 5.75
CA ALA A 422 29.74 15.84 4.80
C ALA A 422 28.53 15.45 3.94
N ALA A 423 28.43 14.18 3.50
CA ALA A 423 27.29 13.68 2.75
C ALA A 423 25.99 13.74 3.57
N VAL A 424 26.02 13.27 4.83
CA VAL A 424 24.89 13.35 5.76
C VAL A 424 24.49 14.80 6.02
N HIS A 425 25.46 15.68 6.27
CA HIS A 425 25.17 17.11 6.48
C HIS A 425 24.50 17.75 5.26
N LYS A 426 24.97 17.44 4.06
CA LYS A 426 24.43 17.99 2.81
C LYS A 426 23.00 17.50 2.53
N VAL A 427 22.75 16.21 2.67
CA VAL A 427 21.45 15.59 2.34
C VAL A 427 20.39 15.91 3.40
N TYR A 428 20.76 15.85 4.67
CA TYR A 428 19.78 15.97 5.75
C TYR A 428 19.72 17.36 6.37
N ARG A 429 20.85 17.93 6.78
CA ARG A 429 20.85 19.21 7.49
C ARG A 429 20.57 20.35 6.52
N GLU A 430 21.26 20.38 5.39
CA GLU A 430 21.10 21.42 4.38
C GLU A 430 19.92 21.12 3.47
N GLY A 431 19.81 19.87 3.00
CA GLY A 431 18.69 19.38 2.23
C GLY A 431 17.39 19.35 3.03
N ARG A 432 17.03 18.21 3.62
CA ARG A 432 15.71 18.04 4.28
C ARG A 432 15.36 19.10 5.31
N ASN A 433 16.24 19.43 6.25
CA ASN A 433 15.90 20.30 7.38
C ASN A 433 15.75 21.76 6.95
N LYS A 434 16.78 22.39 6.35
CA LYS A 434 16.70 23.80 5.96
C LYS A 434 15.74 24.04 4.79
N LEU A 435 15.72 23.17 3.77
CA LEU A 435 14.82 23.34 2.62
C LEU A 435 13.36 23.20 3.02
N ALA A 436 13.00 22.17 3.80
CA ALA A 436 11.60 21.95 4.18
C ALA A 436 11.07 23.02 5.15
N HIS A 437 11.94 23.65 5.95
CA HIS A 437 11.56 24.75 6.83
C HIS A 437 11.68 26.14 6.20
N GLY A 438 12.10 26.23 4.93
CA GLY A 438 12.24 27.51 4.22
C GLY A 438 13.38 28.40 4.74
N GLU A 439 14.35 27.82 5.44
CA GLU A 439 15.55 28.53 5.91
C GLU A 439 16.54 28.80 4.76
N MET A 440 16.41 28.07 3.65
CA MET A 440 17.20 28.20 2.44
C MET A 440 16.28 28.21 1.21
N SER A 441 16.56 29.09 0.25
CA SER A 441 15.92 29.04 -1.07
C SER A 441 16.25 27.71 -1.75
N GLY A 442 15.26 27.05 -2.33
CA GLY A 442 15.47 25.74 -2.96
C GLY A 442 14.77 25.51 -4.29
N LEU A 443 13.65 26.19 -4.56
CA LEU A 443 12.82 25.90 -5.74
C LEU A 443 13.46 26.33 -7.07
N LEU A 444 14.34 27.34 -7.05
CA LEU A 444 15.02 27.88 -8.23
C LEU A 444 16.54 27.66 -8.19
N GLU A 445 17.03 27.01 -7.13
CA GLU A 445 18.45 26.72 -6.96
C GLU A 445 18.82 25.43 -7.68
N ASP A 446 20.09 25.33 -8.12
CA ASP A 446 20.64 24.09 -8.63
C ASP A 446 20.95 23.15 -7.45
N LEU A 447 20.10 22.13 -7.28
CA LEU A 447 20.22 21.11 -6.24
C LEU A 447 20.64 19.75 -6.81
N ALA A 448 21.13 19.71 -8.06
CA ALA A 448 21.54 18.47 -8.71
C ALA A 448 22.69 17.76 -7.96
N GLU A 449 23.66 18.52 -7.44
CA GLU A 449 24.77 17.97 -6.69
C GLU A 449 24.33 17.39 -5.32
N PRO A 450 23.61 18.12 -4.44
CA PRO A 450 22.99 17.53 -3.24
C PRO A 450 22.15 16.28 -3.54
N ARG A 451 21.40 16.28 -4.64
CA ARG A 451 20.60 15.12 -5.07
C ARG A 451 21.47 13.91 -5.39
N ALA A 452 22.55 14.11 -6.16
CA ALA A 452 23.50 13.06 -6.50
C ALA A 452 24.19 12.49 -5.25
N VAL A 453 24.52 13.35 -4.28
CA VAL A 453 25.06 12.92 -2.98
C VAL A 453 24.05 12.07 -2.20
N GLY A 454 22.78 12.47 -2.17
CA GLY A 454 21.70 11.70 -1.55
C GLY A 454 21.56 10.31 -2.17
N GLU A 455 21.51 10.25 -3.50
CA GLU A 455 21.44 8.99 -4.24
C GLU A 455 22.62 8.05 -3.92
N ALA A 456 23.84 8.58 -3.95
CA ALA A 456 25.05 7.79 -3.67
C ALA A 456 25.09 7.29 -2.21
N LEU A 457 24.79 8.17 -1.26
CA LEU A 457 24.77 7.82 0.17
C LEU A 457 23.75 6.73 0.46
N LEU A 458 22.50 6.91 0.01
CA LEU A 458 21.43 5.96 0.31
C LEU A 458 21.65 4.63 -0.41
N SER A 459 22.09 4.63 -1.66
CA SER A 459 22.41 3.39 -2.38
C SER A 459 23.48 2.58 -1.65
N ALA A 460 24.56 3.24 -1.20
CA ALA A 460 25.62 2.59 -0.43
C ALA A 460 25.11 2.04 0.92
N LEU A 461 24.26 2.80 1.63
CA LEU A 461 23.67 2.33 2.89
C LEU A 461 22.79 1.10 2.67
N PHE A 462 21.92 1.10 1.65
CA PHE A 462 21.09 -0.06 1.35
C PHE A 462 21.91 -1.29 0.96
N ASP A 463 23.02 -1.12 0.24
CA ASP A 463 23.92 -2.21 -0.15
C ASP A 463 24.53 -2.95 1.04
N VAL A 464 24.79 -2.25 2.14
CA VAL A 464 25.33 -2.85 3.37
C VAL A 464 24.22 -3.30 4.33
N VAL A 465 23.20 -2.47 4.53
CA VAL A 465 22.14 -2.72 5.53
C VAL A 465 21.22 -3.87 5.12
N THR A 466 20.85 -3.96 3.85
CA THR A 466 19.90 -4.98 3.34
C THR A 466 20.37 -6.41 3.64
N PRO A 467 21.59 -6.84 3.26
CA PRO A 467 22.04 -8.20 3.57
C PRO A 467 22.19 -8.46 5.07
N VAL A 468 22.62 -7.47 5.86
CA VAL A 468 22.76 -7.63 7.32
C VAL A 468 21.41 -7.76 8.02
N LEU A 469 20.41 -6.97 7.60
CA LEU A 469 19.06 -7.07 8.15
C LEU A 469 18.39 -8.39 7.74
N ALA A 470 18.60 -8.84 6.49
CA ALA A 470 18.11 -10.15 6.06
C ALA A 470 18.72 -11.30 6.88
N ASP A 471 20.04 -11.28 7.11
CA ASP A 471 20.73 -12.25 7.99
C ASP A 471 20.13 -12.25 9.41
N LEU A 472 19.92 -11.07 9.99
CA LEU A 472 19.30 -10.94 11.31
C LEU A 472 17.89 -11.55 11.37
N LEU A 473 17.07 -11.29 10.35
CA LEU A 473 15.70 -11.83 10.29
C LEU A 473 15.68 -13.36 10.18
N GLN A 474 16.66 -13.94 9.49
CA GLN A 474 16.77 -15.38 9.29
C GLN A 474 17.40 -16.11 10.49
N ASN A 475 18.41 -15.50 11.12
CA ASN A 475 19.30 -16.19 12.04
C ASN A 475 19.14 -15.77 13.51
N GLU A 476 18.41 -14.70 13.82
CA GLU A 476 18.18 -14.25 15.21
C GLU A 476 16.70 -14.46 15.63
N PRO A 477 16.32 -15.66 16.12
CA PRO A 477 14.93 -15.99 16.44
C PRO A 477 14.35 -15.16 17.60
N ASN A 478 15.20 -14.48 18.38
CA ASN A 478 14.78 -13.61 19.46
C ASN A 478 14.52 -12.16 19.01
N LEU A 479 14.84 -11.79 17.75
CA LEU A 479 14.66 -10.43 17.24
C LEU A 479 13.23 -9.90 17.45
N PRO A 480 12.14 -10.66 17.23
CA PRO A 480 10.78 -10.18 17.47
C PRO A 480 10.44 -9.87 18.94
N LYS A 481 11.24 -10.39 19.88
CA LYS A 481 11.03 -10.19 21.33
C LYS A 481 11.81 -9.00 21.87
N LEU A 482 12.71 -8.43 21.08
CA LEU A 482 13.50 -7.28 21.49
C LEU A 482 12.68 -6.00 21.38
N ASP A 483 12.85 -5.10 22.35
CA ASP A 483 12.39 -3.73 22.17
C ASP A 483 13.16 -3.05 21.02
N GLU A 484 12.55 -2.00 20.46
CA GLU A 484 13.09 -1.27 19.31
C GLU A 484 14.55 -0.85 19.48
N LYS A 485 14.92 -0.33 20.67
CA LYS A 485 16.28 0.16 20.94
C LYS A 485 17.29 -0.98 21.01
N ARG A 486 16.89 -2.17 21.47
CA ARG A 486 17.76 -3.35 21.49
C ARG A 486 17.91 -3.97 20.12
N ALA A 487 16.81 -4.11 19.37
CA ALA A 487 16.85 -4.60 17.99
C ALA A 487 17.75 -3.71 17.12
N TYR A 488 17.64 -2.39 17.27
CA TYR A 488 18.47 -1.43 16.54
C TYR A 488 19.95 -1.50 16.91
N ARG A 489 20.29 -1.54 18.21
CA ARG A 489 21.69 -1.74 18.64
C ARG A 489 22.29 -3.05 18.14
N LEU A 490 21.48 -4.10 18.02
CA LEU A 490 21.93 -5.37 17.44
C LEU A 490 22.26 -5.21 15.94
N LEU A 491 21.44 -4.48 15.19
CA LEU A 491 21.73 -4.13 13.80
C LEU A 491 23.05 -3.35 13.67
N GLU A 492 23.24 -2.29 14.47
CA GLU A 492 24.49 -1.51 14.48
C GLU A 492 25.71 -2.37 14.82
N ALA A 493 25.59 -3.26 15.80
CA ALA A 493 26.67 -4.18 16.17
C ALA A 493 27.04 -5.15 15.03
N LYS A 494 26.05 -5.67 14.30
CA LYS A 494 26.30 -6.55 13.13
C LYS A 494 26.89 -5.78 11.96
N LEU A 495 26.46 -4.55 11.72
CA LEU A 495 27.06 -3.66 10.73
C LEU A 495 28.55 -3.41 11.04
N ALA A 496 28.87 -3.09 12.29
CA ALA A 496 30.25 -2.92 12.74
C ALA A 496 31.08 -4.21 12.61
N ALA A 497 30.51 -5.37 12.94
CA ALA A 497 31.20 -6.66 12.83
C ALA A 497 31.47 -7.07 11.37
N ARG A 498 30.51 -6.82 10.47
CA ARG A 498 30.69 -7.04 9.02
C ARG A 498 31.84 -6.19 8.49
N LYS A 499 31.89 -4.92 8.89
CA LYS A 499 32.98 -4.01 8.54
C LYS A 499 34.35 -4.55 8.99
N ALA A 500 34.46 -5.14 10.18
CA ALA A 500 35.72 -5.70 10.66
C ALA A 500 36.17 -6.98 9.91
N SER A 501 35.27 -7.60 9.14
CA SER A 501 35.51 -8.86 8.42
C SER A 501 35.67 -8.69 6.91
N ALA A 502 35.40 -7.48 6.39
CA ALA A 502 35.57 -7.08 5.00
C ALA A 502 36.89 -6.34 4.85
#